data_AF-D5RNG8-F1
#
_entry.id   AF-D5RNG8-F1
#
_cell.length_a   1.000
_cell.length_b   1.000
_cell.length_c   1.000
_cell.angle_alpha   90.00
_cell.angle_beta   90.00
_cell.angle_gamma   90.00
#
_symmetry.space_group_name_H-M   'P 1'
#
loop_
_entity.id
_entity.type
_entity.pdbx_description
1 polymer ?
#
loop_
_entity_poly.entity_id
_entity_poly.type
_entity_poly.pdbx_seq_one_letter_code
_entity_poly.pdbx_strand_id
1 'polypeptide(L)'
;ALPAPAHEAWLAELCPESPRALNDRYALRIRVEPAALRGIPVLVMEAGRDDAERHPAGQDAALAAFLGGEHLLLPEAPHCLMLGAAGEEAARQLAGWVRRACAAP
;
A
#
# COMPACT_ATOMS: atom_id res chain seq x y z
N ALA A 1 -4.05 -19.46 -2.82
CA ALA A 1 -4.93 -19.68 -3.98
C ALA A 1 -6.16 -20.46 -3.52
N LEU A 2 -7.34 -20.20 -4.08
CA LEU A 2 -8.54 -20.99 -3.79
C LEU A 2 -8.38 -22.43 -4.31
N PRO A 3 -8.98 -23.44 -3.66
CA PRO A 3 -9.03 -24.80 -4.19
C PRO A 3 -9.69 -24.82 -5.58
N ALA A 4 -9.21 -25.66 -6.49
CA ALA A 4 -9.63 -25.68 -7.89
C ALA A 4 -11.16 -25.62 -8.14
N PRO A 5 -12.02 -26.35 -7.38
CA PRO A 5 -13.47 -26.29 -7.60
C PRO A 5 -14.10 -24.95 -7.23
N ALA A 6 -13.56 -24.25 -6.21
CA ALA A 6 -14.04 -22.94 -5.80
C ALA A 6 -13.58 -21.84 -6.76
N HIS A 7 -12.42 -22.04 -7.40
CA HIS A 7 -11.91 -21.15 -8.43
C HIS A 7 -12.78 -21.20 -9.70
N GLU A 8 -13.16 -22.40 -10.16
CA GLU A 8 -14.00 -22.57 -11.34
C GLU A 8 -15.42 -22.04 -11.15
N ALA A 9 -16.02 -22.28 -9.97
CA ALA A 9 -17.33 -21.72 -9.63
C ALA A 9 -17.32 -20.19 -9.61
N TRP A 10 -16.27 -19.59 -9.02
CA TRP A 10 -16.10 -18.14 -9.00
C TRP A 10 -15.90 -17.54 -10.41
N LEU A 11 -15.14 -18.21 -11.29
CA LEU A 11 -14.96 -17.77 -12.67
C LEU A 11 -16.26 -17.80 -13.48
N ALA A 12 -17.14 -18.78 -13.21
CA ALA A 12 -18.43 -18.91 -13.89
C ALA A 12 -19.44 -17.81 -13.51
N GLU A 13 -19.24 -17.12 -12.38
CA GLU A 13 -20.04 -15.97 -11.96
C GLU A 13 -19.60 -14.65 -12.61
N LEU A 14 -18.47 -14.65 -13.34
CA LEU A 14 -17.95 -13.45 -13.98
C LEU A 14 -18.72 -13.14 -15.29
N CYS A 15 -19.37 -11.98 -15.33
CA CYS A 15 -19.99 -11.42 -16.53
C CYS A 15 -19.04 -10.43 -17.23
N PRO A 16 -19.39 -9.87 -18.41
CA PRO A 16 -18.55 -8.85 -19.07
C PRO A 16 -18.26 -7.62 -18.20
N GLU A 17 -19.14 -7.26 -17.26
CA GLU A 17 -18.88 -6.23 -16.26
C GLU A 17 -17.87 -6.63 -15.18
N SER A 18 -17.64 -7.92 -14.92
CA SER A 18 -16.78 -8.38 -13.82
C SER A 18 -15.28 -8.10 -14.05
N PRO A 19 -14.68 -8.36 -15.23
CA PRO A 19 -13.33 -7.88 -15.52
C PRO A 19 -13.26 -6.36 -15.49
N ARG A 20 -14.33 -5.66 -15.87
CA ARG A 20 -14.35 -4.19 -15.86
C ARG A 20 -14.36 -3.65 -14.44
N ALA A 21 -15.15 -4.20 -13.52
CA ALA A 21 -15.21 -3.84 -12.11
C ALA A 21 -13.95 -4.24 -11.33
N LEU A 22 -13.34 -5.39 -11.65
CA LEU A 22 -12.07 -5.83 -11.07
C LEU A 22 -10.88 -5.00 -11.58
N ASN A 23 -10.90 -4.60 -12.86
CA ASN A 23 -9.89 -3.71 -13.45
C ASN A 23 -10.19 -2.22 -13.23
N ASP A 24 -11.39 -1.84 -12.75
CA ASP A 24 -11.73 -0.46 -12.37
C ASP A 24 -10.95 0.02 -11.14
N ARG A 25 -10.23 -0.88 -10.48
CA ARG A 25 -9.42 -0.64 -9.27
C ARG A 25 -8.42 0.52 -9.41
N TYR A 26 -8.08 0.95 -10.62
CA TYR A 26 -7.12 2.04 -10.86
C TYR A 26 -7.63 3.16 -11.78
N ALA A 27 -8.92 3.23 -12.11
CA ALA A 27 -9.53 4.42 -12.72
C ALA A 27 -9.95 5.45 -11.65
N LEU A 28 -9.30 5.42 -10.48
CA LEU A 28 -9.41 6.43 -9.43
C LEU A 28 -8.91 7.75 -10.02
N ARG A 29 -9.75 8.44 -10.80
CA ARG A 29 -9.58 9.83 -11.26
C ARG A 29 -9.68 10.80 -10.08
N ILE A 30 -9.24 10.36 -8.90
CA ILE A 30 -9.12 11.15 -7.70
C ILE A 30 -7.94 12.07 -7.97
N ARG A 31 -8.29 13.31 -8.28
CA ARG A 31 -7.31 14.38 -8.33
C ARG A 31 -6.84 14.62 -6.90
N VAL A 32 -5.62 14.17 -6.60
CA VAL A 32 -4.95 14.48 -5.35
C VAL A 32 -4.30 15.85 -5.52
N GLU A 33 -4.66 16.79 -4.65
CA GLU A 33 -4.03 18.11 -4.57
C GLU A 33 -3.04 18.11 -3.40
N PRO A 34 -1.72 17.94 -3.62
CA PRO A 34 -0.73 17.88 -2.54
C PRO A 34 -0.76 19.11 -1.64
N ALA A 35 -1.14 20.26 -2.21
CA ALA A 35 -1.28 21.49 -1.44
C ALA A 35 -2.30 21.39 -0.31
N ALA A 36 -3.37 20.59 -0.49
CA ALA A 36 -4.40 20.36 0.52
C ALA A 36 -3.95 19.42 1.64
N LEU A 37 -2.84 18.68 1.43
CA LEU A 37 -2.27 17.75 2.40
C LEU A 37 -1.14 18.38 3.22
N ARG A 38 -0.77 19.64 2.94
CA ARG A 38 0.30 20.32 3.69
C ARG A 38 -0.03 20.39 5.18
N GLY A 39 0.97 20.07 6.00
CA GLY A 39 0.84 20.07 7.46
C GLY A 39 0.20 18.81 8.04
N ILE A 40 -0.25 17.88 7.20
CA ILE A 40 -0.67 16.54 7.64
C ILE A 40 0.58 15.66 7.69
N PRO A 41 0.89 15.01 8.82
CA PRO A 41 1.96 14.02 8.88
C PRO A 41 1.65 12.84 7.95
N VAL A 42 2.58 12.51 7.05
CA VAL A 42 2.47 11.38 6.12
C VAL A 42 3.68 10.48 6.27
N LEU A 43 3.43 9.17 6.35
CA LEU A 43 4.44 8.11 6.26
C LEU A 43 4.06 7.16 5.12
N VAL A 44 5.03 6.86 4.26
CA VAL A 44 4.96 5.77 3.27
C VAL A 44 5.94 4.68 3.69
N MET A 45 5.43 3.47 3.90
CA MET A 45 6.25 2.30 4.24
C MET A 45 6.31 1.35 3.06
N GLU A 46 7.53 1.03 2.62
CA GLU A 46 7.81 0.15 1.49
C GLU A 46 8.25 -1.23 1.98
N ALA A 47 7.66 -2.28 1.40
CA ALA A 47 8.08 -3.67 1.62
C ALA A 47 9.17 -4.04 0.60
N GLY A 48 10.38 -4.32 1.05
CA GLY A 48 11.51 -4.56 0.12
C GLY A 48 11.44 -5.89 -0.64
N ARG A 49 10.59 -6.82 -0.21
CA ARG A 49 10.32 -8.09 -0.92
C ARG A 49 8.98 -8.10 -1.65
N ASP A 50 8.45 -6.91 -1.96
CA ASP A 50 7.24 -6.79 -2.78
C ASP A 50 7.47 -7.25 -4.24
N ASP A 51 6.39 -7.47 -4.95
CA ASP A 51 6.37 -7.75 -6.38
C ASP A 51 6.75 -6.48 -7.16
N ALA A 52 7.95 -6.49 -7.76
CA ALA A 52 8.48 -5.35 -8.50
C ALA A 52 7.65 -4.95 -9.73
N GLU A 53 6.83 -5.85 -10.29
CA GLU A 53 5.90 -5.50 -11.38
C GLU A 53 4.74 -4.63 -10.87
N ARG A 54 4.41 -4.73 -9.57
CA ARG A 54 3.35 -3.96 -8.90
C ARG A 54 3.90 -2.75 -8.15
N HIS A 55 5.12 -2.88 -7.63
CA HIS A 55 5.84 -1.87 -6.86
C HIS A 55 7.24 -1.66 -7.45
N PRO A 56 7.36 -0.91 -8.56
CA PRO A 56 8.65 -0.56 -9.13
C PRO A 56 9.54 0.18 -8.13
N ALA A 57 10.85 -0.09 -8.19
CA ALA A 57 11.82 0.55 -7.32
C ALA A 57 11.71 2.09 -7.39
N GLY A 58 11.62 2.72 -6.22
CA GLY A 58 11.51 4.17 -6.08
C GLY A 58 10.09 4.75 -6.21
N GLN A 59 9.07 3.93 -6.50
CA GLN A 59 7.68 4.38 -6.56
C GLN A 59 7.21 4.94 -5.21
N ASP A 60 7.45 4.21 -4.12
CA ASP A 60 7.02 4.60 -2.77
C ASP A 60 7.77 5.83 -2.25
N ALA A 61 9.07 5.94 -2.56
CA ALA A 61 9.86 7.13 -2.27
C ALA A 61 9.34 8.37 -3.04
N ALA A 62 8.99 8.20 -4.33
CA ALA A 62 8.40 9.27 -5.12
C ALA A 62 7.02 9.68 -4.59
N LEU A 63 6.22 8.72 -4.12
CA LEU A 63 4.93 9.01 -3.49
C LEU A 63 5.10 9.80 -2.18
N ALA A 64 6.03 9.40 -1.32
CA ALA A 64 6.33 10.14 -0.09
C ALA A 64 6.72 11.59 -0.41
N ALA A 65 7.60 11.80 -1.39
CA ALA A 65 7.99 13.13 -1.83
C ALA A 65 6.81 13.94 -2.40
N PHE A 66 5.95 13.32 -3.20
CA PHE A 66 4.74 13.95 -3.74
C PHE A 66 3.77 14.41 -2.64
N LEU A 67 3.63 13.62 -1.58
CA LEU A 67 2.77 13.92 -0.43
C LEU A 67 3.44 14.84 0.62
N GLY A 68 4.74 15.13 0.48
CA GLY A 68 5.52 15.86 1.48
C GLY A 68 5.76 15.08 2.78
N GLY A 69 5.75 13.75 2.70
CA GLY A 69 5.89 12.83 3.84
C GLY A 69 7.27 12.18 3.99
N GLU A 70 7.37 11.30 4.98
CA GLU A 70 8.53 10.44 5.21
C GLU A 70 8.40 9.12 4.45
N HIS A 71 9.53 8.59 3.97
CA HIS A 71 9.63 7.25 3.37
C HIS A 71 10.47 6.33 4.26
N LEU A 72 10.00 5.11 4.45
CA LEU A 72 10.71 4.06 5.18
C LEU A 72 10.66 2.73 4.42
N LEU A 73 11.83 2.22 4.05
CA LEU A 73 11.97 0.89 3.45
C LEU A 73 12.24 -0.17 4.53
N LEU A 74 11.46 -1.25 4.51
CA LEU A 74 11.71 -2.47 5.27
C LEU A 74 12.22 -3.56 4.31
N PRO A 75 13.55 -3.74 4.16
CA PRO A 75 14.14 -4.48 3.04
C PRO A 75 13.68 -5.94 2.96
N GLU A 76 13.43 -6.58 4.11
CA GLU A 76 13.05 -7.99 4.19
C GLU A 76 11.54 -8.22 4.33
N ALA A 77 10.75 -7.15 4.39
CA ALA A 77 9.32 -7.28 4.65
C ALA A 77 8.54 -7.74 3.40
N PRO A 78 7.55 -8.63 3.56
CA PRO A 78 6.67 -9.04 2.47
C PRO A 78 5.55 -8.02 2.23
N HIS A 79 4.95 -8.08 1.04
CA HIS A 79 3.90 -7.17 0.53
C HIS A 79 2.94 -6.59 1.57
N CYS A 80 2.34 -7.42 2.44
CA CYS A 80 1.24 -6.96 3.27
C CYS A 80 1.67 -6.33 4.62
N LEU A 81 2.91 -6.49 5.06
CA LEU A 81 3.36 -6.00 6.39
C LEU A 81 2.48 -6.44 7.59
N MET A 82 1.70 -7.53 7.45
CA MET A 82 0.64 -7.86 8.42
C MET A 82 1.06 -8.82 9.53
N LEU A 83 1.89 -9.82 9.23
CA LEU A 83 2.09 -10.99 10.11
C LEU A 83 3.57 -11.31 10.31
N GLY A 84 3.87 -11.98 11.42
CA GLY A 84 5.20 -12.44 11.79
C GLY A 84 6.17 -11.30 12.10
N ALA A 85 7.47 -11.62 12.12
CA ALA A 85 8.51 -10.68 12.51
C ALA A 85 8.52 -9.38 11.67
N ALA A 86 8.21 -9.48 10.37
CA ALA A 86 8.13 -8.31 9.50
C ALA A 86 6.92 -7.41 9.84
N GLY A 87 5.78 -8.00 10.23
CA GLY A 87 4.63 -7.23 10.70
C GLY A 87 4.89 -6.58 12.06
N GLU A 88 5.57 -7.28 12.98
CA GLU A 88 5.98 -6.70 14.26
C GLU A 88 6.97 -5.55 14.08
N GLU A 89 7.92 -5.67 13.16
CA GLU A 89 8.83 -4.58 12.79
C GLU A 89 8.05 -3.39 12.24
N ALA A 90 7.16 -3.63 11.26
CA ALA A 90 6.36 -2.58 10.67
C ALA A 90 5.50 -1.84 11.71
N ALA A 91 4.85 -2.59 12.62
CA ALA A 91 4.06 -2.03 13.70
C ALA A 91 4.93 -1.17 14.65
N ARG A 92 6.15 -1.61 14.97
CA ARG A 92 7.07 -0.87 15.83
C ARG A 92 7.53 0.44 15.19
N GLN A 93 7.86 0.40 13.91
CA GLN A 93 8.26 1.58 13.13
C GLN A 93 7.11 2.58 13.03
N LEU A 94 5.91 2.11 12.70
CA LEU A 94 4.71 2.93 12.65
C LEU A 94 4.40 3.56 14.01
N ALA A 95 4.41 2.78 15.11
CA ALA A 95 4.17 3.30 16.45
C ALA A 95 5.25 4.30 16.91
N GLY A 96 6.49 4.10 16.49
CA GLY A 96 7.58 5.06 16.68
C GLY A 96 7.31 6.36 15.94
N TRP A 97 6.93 6.27 14.66
CA TRP A 97 6.60 7.42 13.84
C TRP A 97 5.40 8.20 14.37
N VAL A 98 4.27 7.55 14.67
CA VAL A 98 3.05 8.19 15.20
C VAL A 98 3.37 9.01 16.46
N ARG A 99 4.19 8.48 17.38
CA ARG A 99 4.57 9.22 18.60
C ARG A 99 5.41 10.46 18.33
N ARG A 100 6.20 10.49 17.26
CA ARG A 100 7.03 11.65 16.89
C ARG A 100 6.24 12.67 16.06
N ALA A 101 5.48 12.17 15.09
CA ALA A 101 4.90 12.97 14.03
C ALA A 101 3.47 13.42 14.34
N CYS A 102 2.74 12.69 15.18
CA CYS A 102 1.33 12.94 15.50
C CYS A 102 1.09 13.26 16.99
N ALA A 103 2.14 13.38 17.80
CA ALA A 103 1.97 13.97 19.12
C ALA A 103 1.45 15.40 18.95
N ALA A 104 0.36 15.73 19.64
CA ALA A 104 -0.14 17.11 19.68
C ALA A 104 0.98 18.05 20.14
N PRO A 105 1.06 19.28 19.62
CA PRO A 105 1.98 20.28 20.16
C PRO A 105 1.75 20.51 21.65
#